data_AF-A0A7S2WCD9-F1
#
_entry.id   AF-A0A7S2WCD9-F1
#
_cell.length_a   1.000
_cell.length_b   1.000
_cell.length_c   1.000
_cell.angle_alpha   90.00
_cell.angle_beta   90.00
_cell.angle_gamma   90.00
#
_symmetry.space_group_name_H-M   'P 1'
#
loop_
_entity.id
_entity.type
_entity.pdbx_description
1 polymer ?
#
loop_
_entity_poly.entity_id
_entity_poly.type
_entity_poly.pdbx_seq_one_letter_code
_entity_poly.pdbx_strand_id
1 'polypeptide(L)'
;QIWLDEVLYEEGQRPAMDPQRSLTRIGIGADTESRSDAPAMRSLSGGLRFDFAQASAVDGADVNSGADKQILKKKAYLLAMHQQLNDGRTLSENCVTLLAASIGSLNNVIEQGSTAGTDAGQEAINGLLSHVKKEAPSAMKDIDDTLDMSPSVRKELESLIHSYYSSS
;
A
#
# COMPACT_ATOMS: atom_id res chain seq x y z
N GLN A 1 -3.42 12.27 16.53
CA GLN A 1 -2.77 13.25 15.64
C GLN A 1 -2.10 12.51 14.49
N ILE A 2 -2.03 13.12 13.31
CA ILE A 2 -1.16 12.68 12.21
C ILE A 2 0.18 13.38 12.42
N TRP A 3 1.27 12.63 12.51
CA TRP A 3 2.63 13.16 12.67
C TRP A 3 3.32 13.20 11.32
N LEU A 4 3.76 14.38 10.88
CA LEU A 4 4.57 14.56 9.68
C LEU A 4 6.02 14.85 10.09
N ASP A 5 6.97 14.20 9.44
CA ASP A 5 8.39 14.26 9.79
C ASP A 5 9.22 14.81 8.63
N GLU A 6 10.15 15.73 8.94
CA GLU A 6 11.00 16.39 7.95
C GLU A 6 12.04 15.41 7.36
N VAL A 7 12.55 14.47 8.16
CA VAL A 7 13.52 13.48 7.68
C VAL A 7 12.87 12.55 6.66
N LEU A 8 11.65 12.08 6.94
CA LEU A 8 10.88 11.28 5.98
C LEU A 8 10.56 12.08 4.70
N TYR A 9 10.40 13.40 4.83
CA TYR A 9 10.21 14.27 3.68
C TYR A 9 11.49 14.36 2.83
N GLU A 10 12.65 14.53 3.45
CA GLU A 10 13.95 14.57 2.77
C GLU A 10 14.29 13.23 2.10
N GLU A 11 13.90 12.12 2.71
CA GLU A 11 14.02 10.75 2.15
C GLU A 11 13.04 10.47 1.00
N GLY A 12 12.18 11.41 0.66
CA GLY A 12 11.26 11.32 -0.48
C GLY A 12 9.92 10.65 -0.19
N GLN A 13 9.63 10.24 1.05
CA GLN A 13 8.34 9.66 1.40
C GLN A 13 7.22 10.71 1.30
N ARG A 14 6.13 10.41 0.58
CA ARG A 14 4.96 11.30 0.46
C ARG A 14 3.65 10.51 0.68
N PRO A 15 2.76 10.92 1.59
CA PRO A 15 2.99 11.94 2.61
C PRO A 15 4.12 11.51 3.57
N ALA A 16 4.85 12.48 4.11
CA ALA A 16 5.95 12.26 5.05
C ALA A 16 5.43 11.92 6.47
N MET A 17 4.49 10.99 6.54
CA MET A 17 3.77 10.59 7.73
C MET A 17 4.48 9.45 8.44
N ASP A 18 4.71 9.59 9.75
CA ASP A 18 5.22 8.52 10.61
C ASP A 18 4.05 7.64 11.10
N PRO A 19 3.91 6.38 10.65
CA PRO A 19 2.78 5.54 11.01
C PRO A 19 2.77 5.08 12.47
N GLN A 20 3.91 5.15 13.17
CA GLN A 20 4.02 4.71 14.57
C GLN A 20 3.63 5.82 15.53
N ARG A 21 3.97 7.07 15.19
CA ARG A 21 3.62 8.26 15.96
C ARG A 21 2.22 8.79 15.61
N SER A 22 1.72 8.46 14.43
CA SER A 22 0.39 8.83 13.98
C SER A 22 -0.69 7.95 14.61
N LEU A 23 -1.68 8.60 15.21
CA LEU A 23 -2.80 7.95 15.89
C LEU A 23 -4.10 8.67 15.57
N THR A 24 -5.15 7.90 15.30
CA THR A 24 -6.50 8.44 15.23
C THR A 24 -7.31 7.84 16.39
N ARG A 25 -7.96 8.70 17.20
CA ARG A 25 -8.75 8.25 18.38
C ARG A 25 -10.14 7.78 17.98
N ILE A 26 -10.72 8.49 17.03
CA ILE A 26 -11.92 8.12 16.27
C ILE A 26 -11.39 7.98 14.84
N GLY A 27 -11.84 7.00 14.05
CA GLY A 27 -11.43 6.88 12.65
C GLY A 27 -11.62 8.18 11.87
N ILE A 28 -11.14 8.26 10.63
CA ILE A 28 -11.41 9.46 9.81
C ILE A 28 -12.94 9.56 9.65
N GLY A 29 -13.50 10.72 9.98
CA GLY A 29 -14.95 10.94 9.99
C GLY A 29 -15.56 10.84 8.60
N ALA A 30 -16.86 10.55 8.56
CA ALA A 30 -17.64 10.37 7.32
C ALA A 30 -17.72 11.63 6.44
N ASP A 31 -17.33 12.80 6.96
CA ASP A 31 -17.37 14.09 6.26
C ASP A 31 -16.18 14.33 5.33
N THR A 32 -15.30 13.35 5.15
CA THR A 32 -14.17 13.42 4.20
C THR A 32 -14.39 12.47 3.03
N GLU A 33 -13.78 12.77 1.89
CA GLU A 33 -13.72 11.84 0.75
C GLU A 33 -12.95 10.55 1.09
N SER A 34 -12.26 10.52 2.24
CA SER A 34 -11.56 9.34 2.73
C SER A 34 -12.54 8.27 3.18
N ARG A 35 -12.63 7.18 2.41
CA ARG A 35 -13.40 5.97 2.74
C ARG A 35 -12.61 5.01 3.63
N SER A 36 -11.95 5.53 4.67
CA SER A 36 -11.14 4.71 5.60
C SER A 36 -11.97 3.69 6.39
N ASP A 37 -13.29 3.91 6.47
CA ASP A 37 -14.26 3.06 7.14
C ASP A 37 -14.85 1.97 6.22
N ALA A 38 -14.54 2.00 4.91
CA ALA A 38 -14.95 0.99 3.94
C ALA A 38 -14.53 -0.43 4.40
N PRO A 39 -15.43 -1.43 4.34
CA PRO A 39 -15.09 -2.82 4.63
C PRO A 39 -13.84 -3.33 3.91
N ALA A 40 -13.67 -2.97 2.63
CA ALA A 40 -12.49 -3.34 1.83
C ALA A 40 -11.20 -2.84 2.48
N MET A 41 -11.15 -1.56 2.87
CA MET A 41 -9.97 -0.98 3.52
C MET A 41 -9.71 -1.58 4.89
N ARG A 42 -10.75 -1.79 5.71
CA ARG A 42 -10.59 -2.42 7.03
C ARG A 42 -9.95 -3.81 6.93
N SER A 43 -10.35 -4.58 5.91
CA SER A 43 -9.80 -5.92 5.65
C SER A 43 -8.30 -5.86 5.33
N LEU A 44 -7.87 -4.88 4.52
CA LEU A 44 -6.48 -4.73 4.09
C LEU A 44 -5.59 -4.03 5.13
N SER A 45 -6.11 -3.05 5.86
CA SER A 45 -5.32 -2.23 6.78
C SER A 45 -5.31 -2.74 8.22
N GLY A 46 -6.16 -3.72 8.58
CA GLY A 46 -6.33 -4.19 9.96
C GLY A 46 -5.06 -4.73 10.61
N GLY A 47 -4.21 -5.40 9.84
CA GLY A 47 -2.90 -5.91 10.30
C GLY A 47 -1.74 -4.93 10.14
N LEU A 48 -1.93 -3.84 9.41
CA LEU A 48 -0.85 -2.99 8.92
C LEU A 48 -0.04 -2.39 10.08
N ARG A 49 -0.72 -1.89 11.11
CA ARG A 49 -0.04 -1.30 12.27
C ARG A 49 0.87 -2.31 12.99
N PHE A 50 0.44 -3.56 13.08
CA PHE A 50 1.23 -4.62 13.68
C PHE A 50 2.43 -5.00 12.81
N ASP A 51 2.27 -5.03 11.48
CA ASP A 51 3.37 -5.22 10.53
C ASP A 51 4.44 -4.12 10.67
N PHE A 52 4.02 -2.86 10.74
CA PHE A 52 4.94 -1.72 10.95
C PHE A 52 5.64 -1.78 12.31
N ALA A 53 4.93 -2.16 13.37
CA ALA A 53 5.51 -2.30 14.71
C ALA A 53 6.58 -3.40 14.75
N GLN A 54 6.32 -4.56 14.13
CA GLN A 54 7.30 -5.63 14.03
C GLN A 54 8.53 -5.20 13.23
N ALA A 55 8.33 -4.53 12.09
CA ALA A 55 9.43 -4.08 11.25
C ALA A 55 10.33 -3.06 11.97
N SER A 56 9.75 -2.10 12.70
CA SER A 56 10.57 -1.15 13.47
C SER A 56 11.28 -1.78 14.68
N ALA A 57 10.72 -2.84 15.26
CA ALA A 57 11.38 -3.55 16.38
C ALA A 57 12.66 -4.29 15.94
N VAL A 58 12.80 -4.56 14.64
CA VAL A 58 13.96 -5.24 14.05
C VAL A 58 14.76 -4.32 13.12
N ASP A 59 14.45 -3.01 13.10
CA ASP A 59 15.16 -2.03 12.30
C ASP A 59 16.60 -1.89 12.84
N GLY A 60 17.60 -1.99 11.97
CA GLY A 60 19.01 -2.04 12.35
C GLY A 60 19.52 -3.40 12.82
N ALA A 61 18.74 -4.48 12.69
CA ALA A 61 19.24 -5.84 12.87
C ALA A 61 20.23 -6.22 11.74
N ASP A 62 21.19 -7.10 12.05
CA ASP A 62 22.18 -7.56 11.08
C ASP A 62 21.53 -8.24 9.87
N VAL A 63 22.20 -8.13 8.71
CA VAL A 63 21.80 -8.80 7.46
C VAL A 63 21.75 -10.32 7.70
N ASN A 64 20.66 -10.99 7.31
CA ASN A 64 20.34 -12.42 7.59
C ASN A 64 19.88 -12.74 9.02
N SER A 65 19.55 -11.75 9.84
CA SER A 65 18.93 -11.97 11.17
C SER A 65 17.51 -12.55 11.10
N GLY A 66 16.95 -12.72 9.90
CA GLY A 66 15.55 -13.09 9.68
C GLY A 66 14.59 -11.90 9.72
N ALA A 67 15.11 -10.68 9.96
CA ALA A 67 14.37 -9.41 9.94
C ALA A 67 14.04 -8.90 8.53
N ASP A 68 14.72 -9.45 7.52
CA ASP A 68 14.66 -8.96 6.13
C ASP A 68 13.21 -8.97 5.60
N LYS A 69 12.42 -9.99 5.96
CA LYS A 69 11.02 -10.11 5.53
C LYS A 69 10.13 -9.01 6.10
N GLN A 70 10.31 -8.65 7.37
CA GLN A 70 9.54 -7.60 8.02
C GLN A 70 9.89 -6.23 7.45
N ILE A 71 11.17 -5.97 7.24
CA ILE A 71 11.67 -4.72 6.63
C ILE A 71 11.16 -4.61 5.19
N LEU A 72 11.23 -5.69 4.40
CA LEU A 72 10.75 -5.73 3.02
C LEU A 72 9.24 -5.45 2.95
N LYS A 73 8.46 -6.09 3.82
CA LYS A 73 7.01 -5.87 3.91
C LYS A 73 6.68 -4.41 4.27
N LYS A 74 7.40 -3.80 5.22
CA LYS A 74 7.28 -2.37 5.56
C LYS A 74 7.52 -1.50 4.33
N LYS A 75 8.61 -1.72 3.60
CA LYS A 75 8.96 -0.97 2.39
C LYS A 75 7.90 -1.13 1.28
N ALA A 76 7.39 -2.34 1.08
CA ALA A 76 6.31 -2.60 0.12
C ALA A 76 5.03 -1.82 0.44
N TYR A 77 4.63 -1.78 1.71
CA TYR A 77 3.48 -0.98 2.12
C TYR A 77 3.73 0.53 1.99
N LEU A 78 4.92 1.01 2.34
CA LEU A 78 5.28 2.42 2.14
C LEU A 78 5.21 2.81 0.66
N LEU A 79 5.71 1.95 -0.24
CA LEU A 79 5.55 2.15 -1.69
C LEU A 79 4.07 2.18 -2.10
N ALA A 80 3.27 1.23 -1.62
CA ALA A 80 1.84 1.16 -1.94
C ALA A 80 1.04 2.38 -1.46
N MET A 81 1.44 2.98 -0.34
CA MET A 81 0.80 4.18 0.25
C MET A 81 1.39 5.49 -0.27
N HIS A 82 2.53 5.45 -0.98
CA HIS A 82 3.18 6.65 -1.50
C HIS A 82 2.29 7.33 -2.54
N GLN A 83 2.00 8.61 -2.33
CA GLN A 83 1.17 9.45 -3.19
C GLN A 83 1.74 10.86 -3.23
N GLN A 84 1.85 11.42 -4.44
CA GLN A 84 2.24 12.82 -4.63
C GLN A 84 1.08 13.76 -4.29
N LEU A 85 1.39 15.04 -4.13
CA LEU A 85 0.35 16.06 -3.94
C LEU A 85 -0.57 16.07 -5.17
N ASN A 86 -1.87 16.02 -4.94
CA ASN A 86 -2.93 15.94 -5.97
C ASN A 86 -2.98 14.62 -6.76
N ASP A 87 -2.26 13.57 -6.34
CA ASP A 87 -2.34 12.22 -6.91
C ASP A 87 -3.30 11.34 -6.08
N GLY A 88 -4.53 11.83 -5.91
CA GLY A 88 -5.57 11.14 -5.14
C GLY A 88 -6.03 9.88 -5.86
N ARG A 89 -6.06 8.76 -5.14
CA ARG A 89 -6.53 7.45 -5.65
C ARG A 89 -7.96 7.15 -5.26
N THR A 90 -8.68 6.42 -6.11
CA THR A 90 -9.98 5.84 -5.76
C THR A 90 -9.85 4.79 -4.65
N LEU A 91 -10.98 4.35 -4.09
CA LEU A 91 -10.97 3.27 -3.10
C LEU A 91 -10.40 1.98 -3.72
N SER A 92 -10.85 1.63 -4.92
CA SER A 92 -10.37 0.46 -5.65
C SER A 92 -8.88 0.52 -5.96
N GLU A 93 -8.34 1.67 -6.37
CA GLU A 93 -6.91 1.87 -6.61
C GLU A 93 -6.08 1.69 -5.33
N ASN A 94 -6.52 2.25 -4.20
CA ASN A 94 -5.88 2.01 -2.90
C ASN A 94 -5.94 0.53 -2.48
N CYS A 95 -7.07 -0.14 -2.73
CA CYS A 95 -7.21 -1.56 -2.44
C CYS A 95 -6.22 -2.41 -3.26
N VAL A 96 -6.04 -2.09 -4.54
CA VAL A 96 -5.09 -2.80 -5.44
C VAL A 96 -3.65 -2.65 -4.94
N THR A 97 -3.20 -1.44 -4.63
CA THR A 97 -1.80 -1.24 -4.19
C THR A 97 -1.53 -1.90 -2.85
N LEU A 98 -2.46 -1.78 -1.88
CA LEU A 98 -2.32 -2.42 -0.58
C LEU A 98 -2.40 -3.94 -0.66
N LEU A 99 -3.27 -4.49 -1.52
CA LEU A 99 -3.36 -5.92 -1.76
C LEU A 99 -2.04 -6.46 -2.34
N ALA A 100 -1.46 -5.76 -3.31
CA ALA A 100 -0.17 -6.11 -3.90
C ALA A 100 0.98 -6.13 -2.88
N ALA A 101 1.01 -5.17 -1.96
CA ALA A 101 1.95 -5.19 -0.83
C ALA A 101 1.67 -6.37 0.12
N SER A 102 0.40 -6.62 0.45
CA SER A 102 0.00 -7.63 1.43
C SER A 102 0.34 -9.07 1.01
N ILE A 103 0.26 -9.37 -0.28
CA ILE A 103 0.57 -10.68 -0.85
C ILE A 103 2.05 -10.81 -1.27
N GLY A 104 2.86 -9.75 -1.07
CA GLY A 104 4.29 -9.76 -1.34
C GLY A 104 4.68 -9.57 -2.80
N SER A 105 3.75 -9.23 -3.70
CA SER A 105 4.06 -9.03 -5.12
C SER A 105 4.97 -7.82 -5.38
N LEU A 106 5.04 -6.87 -4.45
CA LEU A 106 5.96 -5.73 -4.54
C LEU A 106 7.38 -6.05 -4.02
N ASN A 107 7.65 -7.24 -3.47
CA ASN A 107 8.94 -7.55 -2.86
C ASN A 107 10.10 -7.42 -3.85
N ASN A 108 9.97 -8.01 -5.04
CA ASN A 108 11.00 -7.93 -6.09
C ASN A 108 11.25 -6.49 -6.56
N VAL A 109 10.19 -5.69 -6.61
CA VAL A 109 10.26 -4.26 -6.98
C VAL A 109 11.12 -3.51 -5.96
N ILE A 110 10.92 -3.76 -4.67
CA ILE A 110 11.72 -3.15 -3.60
C ILE A 110 13.18 -3.64 -3.64
N GLU A 111 13.41 -4.93 -3.86
CA GLU A 111 14.77 -5.49 -3.93
C GLU A 111 15.59 -4.92 -5.09
N GLN A 112 14.93 -4.53 -6.19
CA GLN A 112 15.54 -3.84 -7.32
C GLN A 112 15.78 -2.34 -7.08
N GLY A 113 15.39 -1.81 -5.91
CA GLY A 113 15.61 -0.42 -5.51
C GLY A 113 14.44 0.53 -5.83
N SER A 114 13.34 0.02 -6.39
CA SER A 114 12.16 0.83 -6.71
C SER A 114 11.30 1.05 -5.47
N THR A 115 11.66 2.02 -4.63
CA THR A 115 10.98 2.32 -3.36
C THR A 115 10.08 3.55 -3.42
N ALA A 116 9.31 3.81 -2.35
CA ALA A 116 8.59 5.07 -2.18
C ALA A 116 9.52 6.27 -2.41
N GLY A 117 9.02 7.31 -3.08
CA GLY A 117 9.79 8.52 -3.41
C GLY A 117 10.69 8.41 -4.65
N THR A 118 10.84 7.24 -5.26
CA THR A 118 11.61 7.05 -6.50
C THR A 118 10.71 7.05 -7.74
N ASP A 119 11.23 7.51 -8.87
CA ASP A 119 10.51 7.48 -10.15
C ASP A 119 10.14 6.04 -10.55
N ALA A 120 11.08 5.10 -10.38
CA ALA A 120 10.85 3.69 -10.68
C ALA A 120 9.77 3.06 -9.79
N GLY A 121 9.70 3.45 -8.51
CA GLY A 121 8.61 3.05 -7.61
C GLY A 121 7.26 3.59 -8.07
N GLN A 122 7.20 4.85 -8.48
CA GLN A 122 5.98 5.46 -9.01
C GLN A 122 5.53 4.77 -10.31
N GLU A 123 6.46 4.48 -11.22
CA GLU A 123 6.19 3.75 -12.47
C GLU A 123 5.65 2.34 -12.19
N ALA A 124 6.22 1.63 -11.22
CA ALA A 124 5.75 0.30 -10.83
C ALA A 124 4.27 0.32 -10.37
N ILE A 125 3.92 1.29 -9.51
CA ILE A 125 2.54 1.44 -9.03
C ILE A 125 1.59 1.89 -10.14
N ASN A 126 1.97 2.89 -10.94
CA ASN A 126 1.14 3.41 -12.02
C ASN A 126 0.92 2.35 -13.12
N GLY A 127 1.95 1.56 -13.44
CA GLY A 127 1.87 0.44 -14.37
C GLY A 127 0.92 -0.65 -13.88
N LEU A 128 1.02 -1.03 -12.60
CA LEU A 128 0.09 -1.99 -11.99
C LEU A 128 -1.35 -1.49 -12.05
N LEU A 129 -1.61 -0.25 -11.62
CA LEU A 129 -2.95 0.32 -11.63
C LEU A 129 -3.52 0.40 -13.05
N SER A 130 -2.71 0.82 -14.02
CA SER A 130 -3.10 0.88 -15.43
C SER A 130 -3.45 -0.50 -15.98
N HIS A 131 -2.68 -1.53 -15.62
CA HIS A 131 -2.94 -2.92 -16.00
C HIS A 131 -4.26 -3.43 -15.42
N VAL A 132 -4.45 -3.31 -14.10
CA VAL A 132 -5.67 -3.80 -13.43
C VAL A 132 -6.91 -3.05 -13.92
N LYS A 133 -6.82 -1.74 -14.14
CA LYS A 133 -7.92 -0.92 -14.67
C LYS A 133 -8.35 -1.34 -16.07
N LYS A 134 -7.41 -1.84 -16.88
CA LYS A 134 -7.69 -2.35 -18.22
C LYS A 134 -8.30 -3.75 -18.18
N GLU A 135 -7.75 -4.64 -17.36
CA GLU A 135 -8.13 -6.06 -17.37
C GLU A 135 -9.37 -6.36 -16.51
N ALA A 136 -9.59 -5.62 -15.41
CA ALA A 136 -10.73 -5.82 -14.49
C ALA A 136 -11.46 -4.50 -14.12
N PRO A 137 -11.92 -3.70 -15.09
CA PRO A 137 -12.63 -2.45 -14.81
C PRO A 137 -13.92 -2.66 -13.99
N SER A 138 -14.61 -3.78 -14.21
CA SER A 138 -15.84 -4.12 -13.47
C SER A 138 -15.56 -4.40 -11.99
N ALA A 139 -14.46 -5.09 -11.68
CA ALA A 139 -14.06 -5.40 -10.32
C ALA A 139 -13.69 -4.12 -9.54
N MET A 140 -12.96 -3.21 -10.18
CA MET A 140 -12.64 -1.90 -9.59
C MET A 140 -13.90 -1.09 -9.32
N LYS A 141 -14.82 -1.04 -10.29
CA LYS A 141 -16.10 -0.35 -10.14
C LYS A 141 -16.95 -0.95 -9.01
N ASP A 142 -16.99 -2.28 -8.89
CA ASP A 142 -17.72 -2.98 -7.82
C ASP A 142 -17.21 -2.57 -6.43
N ILE A 143 -15.88 -2.47 -6.25
CA ILE A 143 -15.30 -1.99 -4.99
C ILE A 143 -15.70 -0.54 -4.71
N ASP A 144 -15.61 0.35 -5.70
CA ASP A 144 -15.93 1.76 -5.51
C ASP A 144 -17.43 1.98 -5.21
N ASP A 145 -18.31 1.17 -5.80
CA ASP A 145 -19.76 1.25 -5.61
C ASP A 145 -20.22 0.62 -4.28
N THR A 146 -19.66 -0.54 -3.91
CA THR A 146 -20.10 -1.32 -2.74
C THR A 146 -19.32 -0.98 -1.47
N LEU A 147 -18.16 -0.33 -1.62
CA LEU A 147 -17.16 -0.10 -0.56
C LEU A 147 -16.56 -1.38 0.03
N ASP A 148 -16.86 -2.53 -0.56
CA ASP A 148 -16.41 -3.85 -0.10
C ASP A 148 -15.63 -4.57 -1.20
N MET A 149 -14.84 -5.54 -0.79
CA MET A 149 -14.07 -6.38 -1.69
C MET A 149 -14.49 -7.83 -1.48
N SER A 150 -15.44 -8.27 -2.30
CA SER A 150 -15.95 -9.63 -2.24
C SER A 150 -14.82 -10.66 -2.46
N PRO A 151 -14.95 -11.89 -1.94
CA PRO A 151 -13.91 -12.92 -2.12
C PRO A 151 -13.58 -13.24 -3.58
N SER A 152 -14.57 -13.15 -4.47
CA SER A 152 -14.36 -13.34 -5.92
C SER A 152 -13.54 -12.21 -6.52
N VAL A 153 -13.90 -10.96 -6.22
CA VAL A 153 -13.15 -9.77 -6.68
C VAL A 153 -11.73 -9.80 -6.15
N ARG A 154 -11.56 -10.11 -4.85
CA ARG A 154 -10.23 -10.24 -4.25
C ARG A 154 -9.37 -11.27 -5.01
N LYS A 155 -9.91 -12.46 -5.26
CA LYS A 155 -9.18 -13.53 -5.95
C LYS A 155 -8.82 -13.14 -7.39
N GLU A 156 -9.71 -12.46 -8.09
CA GLU A 156 -9.46 -11.92 -9.43
C GLU A 156 -8.30 -10.92 -9.42
N LEU A 157 -8.34 -9.94 -8.50
CA LEU A 157 -7.27 -8.94 -8.35
C LEU A 157 -5.94 -9.58 -7.94
N GLU A 158 -5.93 -10.51 -6.99
CA GLU A 158 -4.72 -11.26 -6.60
C GLU A 158 -4.09 -11.97 -7.80
N SER A 159 -4.91 -12.57 -8.66
CA SER A 159 -4.43 -13.25 -9.88
C SER A 159 -3.81 -12.27 -10.88
N LEU A 160 -4.44 -11.12 -11.11
CA LEU A 160 -3.93 -10.10 -12.04
C LEU A 160 -2.63 -9.46 -11.53
N ILE A 161 -2.58 -9.15 -10.25
CA ILE A 161 -1.37 -8.62 -9.60
C ILE A 161 -0.22 -9.62 -9.74
N HIS A 162 -0.47 -10.91 -9.48
CA HIS A 162 0.55 -11.94 -9.65
C HIS A 162 1.00 -12.07 -11.11
N SER A 163 0.08 -12.08 -12.07
CA SER A 163 0.45 -12.21 -13.49
C SER A 163 1.29 -11.03 -13.97
N TYR A 164 0.99 -9.82 -13.51
CA TYR A 164 1.73 -8.60 -13.87
C TYR A 164 3.21 -8.69 -13.44
N TYR A 165 3.46 -9.07 -12.18
CA TYR A 165 4.83 -9.15 -11.63
C TYR A 165 5.54 -10.48 -11.90
N SER A 166 4.85 -11.50 -12.40
CA SER A 166 5.49 -12.76 -12.83
C SER A 166 5.90 -12.76 -14.31
N SER A 167 5.35 -11.83 -15.09
CA SER A 167 5.63 -11.69 -16.53
C SER A 167 6.67 -10.61 -16.86
N SER A 168 7.14 -9.89 -15.84
CA SER A 168 8.15 -8.81 -15.90
C SER A 168 9.46 -9.29 -15.29
#